data_AF-A0A838WI89-F1
#
_entry.id   AF-A0A838WI89-F1
#
_cell.length_a   1.000
_cell.length_b   1.000
_cell.length_c   1.000
_cell.angle_alpha   90.00
_cell.angle_beta   90.00
_cell.angle_gamma   90.00
#
_symmetry.space_group_name_H-M   'P 1'
#
loop_
_entity.id
_entity.type
_entity.pdbx_description
1 polymer ?
#
loop_
_entity_poly.entity_id
_entity_poly.type
_entity_poly.pdbx_seq_one_letter_code
_entity_poly.pdbx_strand_id
1 'polypeptide(L)'
;REVLSASREAHLSVASHQLNQTMRMLTGWSIILMSMALVAGIYGMNFVFMPELEWRWGYFGALTMMVLLGIALVTFFRRRRWL
;
A
#
# COMPACT_ATOMS: atom_id res chain seq x y z
N ARG A 1 -27.97 -17.22 -32.01
CA ARG A 1 -26.49 -17.14 -32.05
C ARG A 1 -25.99 -15.90 -31.29
N GLU A 2 -26.61 -14.73 -31.50
CA GLU A 2 -26.31 -13.49 -30.73
C GLU A 2 -26.57 -13.58 -29.22
N VAL A 3 -27.63 -14.26 -28.78
CA VAL A 3 -27.93 -14.42 -27.34
C VAL A 3 -26.87 -15.29 -26.64
N LEU A 4 -26.32 -16.29 -27.34
CA LEU A 4 -25.23 -17.15 -26.84
C LEU A 4 -23.92 -16.37 -26.75
N SER A 5 -23.58 -15.55 -27.75
CA SER A 5 -22.40 -14.67 -27.67
C SER A 5 -22.55 -13.62 -26.57
N ALA A 6 -23.73 -12.99 -26.45
CA ALA A 6 -24.02 -12.03 -25.37
C ALA A 6 -23.89 -12.64 -23.97
N SER A 7 -24.34 -13.89 -23.77
CA SER A 7 -24.17 -14.59 -22.50
C SER A 7 -22.69 -14.84 -22.18
N ARG A 8 -21.89 -15.27 -23.17
CA ARG A 8 -20.46 -15.51 -23.01
C ARG A 8 -19.71 -14.21 -22.72
N GLU A 9 -20.08 -13.13 -23.38
CA GLU A 9 -19.50 -11.80 -23.19
C GLU A 9 -19.85 -11.22 -21.82
N ALA A 10 -21.07 -11.44 -21.32
CA ALA A 10 -21.45 -11.14 -19.95
C ALA A 10 -20.61 -11.95 -18.93
N HIS A 11 -20.40 -13.25 -19.16
CA HIS A 11 -19.54 -14.08 -18.31
C HIS A 11 -18.08 -13.59 -18.28
N LEU A 12 -17.54 -13.22 -19.45
CA LEU A 12 -16.20 -12.65 -19.55
C LEU A 12 -16.10 -11.29 -18.83
N SER A 13 -17.12 -10.44 -18.94
CA SER A 13 -17.20 -9.17 -18.24
C SER A 13 -17.21 -9.36 -16.72
N VAL A 14 -18.00 -10.31 -16.21
CA VAL A 14 -18.04 -10.65 -14.78
C VAL A 14 -16.71 -11.24 -14.30
N ALA A 15 -16.08 -12.10 -15.09
CA ALA A 15 -14.75 -12.64 -14.78
C ALA A 15 -13.68 -11.54 -14.75
N SER A 16 -13.68 -10.64 -15.74
CA SER A 16 -12.79 -9.48 -15.81
C SER A 16 -13.00 -8.54 -14.62
N HIS A 17 -14.26 -8.33 -14.21
CA HIS A 17 -14.57 -7.47 -13.07
C HIS A 17 -13.99 -8.04 -11.76
N GLN A 18 -14.12 -9.35 -11.54
CA GLN A 18 -13.53 -10.04 -10.39
C GLN A 18 -12.00 -9.98 -10.42
N LEU A 19 -11.38 -10.21 -11.58
CA LEU A 19 -9.92 -10.07 -11.75
C LEU A 19 -9.45 -8.65 -11.41
N ASN A 20 -10.18 -7.63 -11.85
CA ASN A 20 -9.84 -6.24 -11.58
C ASN A 20 -9.99 -5.90 -10.07
N GLN A 21 -10.98 -6.49 -9.39
CA GLN A 21 -11.11 -6.37 -7.94
C GLN A 21 -9.96 -7.05 -7.20
N THR A 22 -9.60 -8.27 -7.56
CA THR A 22 -8.47 -9.00 -6.96
C THR A 22 -7.16 -8.27 -7.17
N MET A 23 -6.90 -7.75 -8.38
CA MET A 23 -5.70 -6.97 -8.69
C MET A 23 -5.62 -5.68 -7.87
N ARG A 24 -6.75 -4.98 -7.66
CA ARG A 24 -6.80 -3.80 -6.79
C ARG A 24 -6.49 -4.15 -5.34
N MET A 25 -7.04 -5.26 -4.83
CA MET A 25 -6.79 -5.70 -3.45
C MET A 25 -5.32 -6.09 -3.25
N LEU A 26 -4.74 -6.87 -4.16
CA LEU A 26 -3.32 -7.24 -4.12
C LEU A 26 -2.41 -6.01 -4.19
N THR A 27 -2.68 -5.09 -5.11
CA THR A 27 -1.92 -3.85 -5.26
C THR A 27 -2.02 -2.97 -4.01
N GLY A 28 -3.21 -2.91 -3.38
CA GLY A 28 -3.41 -2.23 -2.10
C GLY A 28 -2.51 -2.80 -1.00
N TRP A 29 -2.48 -4.13 -0.86
CA TRP A 29 -1.58 -4.80 0.08
C TRP A 29 -0.09 -4.57 -0.23
N SER A 30 0.30 -4.66 -1.50
CA SER A 30 1.69 -4.41 -1.91
C SER A 30 2.15 -2.99 -1.59
N ILE A 31 1.30 -1.98 -1.78
CA ILE A 31 1.66 -0.58 -1.48
C ILE A 31 1.78 -0.35 0.02
N ILE A 32 0.93 -0.98 0.84
CA ILE A 32 1.07 -0.94 2.30
C ILE A 32 2.43 -1.55 2.71
N LEU A 33 2.72 -2.77 2.25
CA LEU A 33 3.98 -3.45 2.57
C LEU A 33 5.20 -2.67 2.08
N MET A 34 5.16 -2.16 0.85
CA MET A 34 6.25 -1.37 0.27
C MET A 34 6.48 -0.06 1.01
N SER A 35 5.41 0.60 1.46
CA SER A 35 5.54 1.80 2.29
C SER A 35 6.22 1.49 3.62
N MET A 36 5.84 0.42 4.31
CA MET A 36 6.49 0.02 5.56
C MET A 36 7.96 -0.38 5.33
N ALA A 37 8.24 -1.12 4.26
CA ALA A 37 9.59 -1.53 3.87
C ALA A 37 10.48 -0.33 3.51
N LEU A 38 9.95 0.69 2.82
CA LEU A 38 10.69 1.91 2.50
C LEU A 38 11.14 2.60 3.78
N VAL A 39 10.25 2.76 4.75
CA VAL A 39 10.65 3.43 5.99
C VAL A 39 11.61 2.55 6.81
N ALA A 40 11.40 1.23 6.84
CA ALA A 40 12.35 0.30 7.45
C ALA A 40 13.73 0.33 6.79
N GLY A 41 13.80 0.52 5.46
CA GLY A 41 15.04 0.70 4.71
C GLY A 41 15.76 2.00 5.05
N ILE A 42 15.02 3.12 5.14
CA ILE A 42 15.59 4.42 5.53
C ILE A 42 16.21 4.37 6.93
N TYR A 43 15.52 3.74 7.89
CA TYR A 43 16.04 3.59 9.27
C TYR A 43 16.99 2.41 9.47
N GLY A 44 17.00 1.43 8.57
CA GLY A 44 17.90 0.28 8.59
C GLY A 44 19.25 0.55 7.95
N MET A 45 19.40 1.66 7.22
CA MET A 45 20.70 2.13 6.75
C MET A 45 21.55 2.58 7.94
N ASN A 46 22.75 2.02 8.06
CA ASN A 46 23.76 2.37 9.08
C ASN A 46 24.24 3.83 8.90
N PHE A 47 23.42 4.80 9.27
CA PHE A 47 23.81 6.19 9.30
C PHE A 47 24.68 6.46 10.53
N VAL A 48 25.99 6.35 10.33
CA VAL A 48 27.06 6.73 11.27
C VAL A 48 27.14 8.27 11.46
N PHE A 49 26.42 9.05 10.65
CA PHE A 49 26.34 10.52 10.74
C PHE A 49 24.88 10.98 10.60
N MET A 50 24.17 11.08 11.72
CA MET A 50 22.96 11.90 11.84
C MET A 50 23.14 12.84 13.04
N PRO A 51 23.17 14.17 12.87
CA PRO A 51 23.28 15.13 13.98
C PRO A 51 22.10 15.07 14.97
N GLU A 52 21.05 14.32 14.65
CA GLU A 52 19.87 14.08 15.49
C GLU A 52 20.11 13.06 16.62
N LEU A 53 21.28 12.39 16.66
CA LEU A 53 21.64 11.41 17.70
C LEU A 53 22.03 12.06 19.04
N GLU A 54 22.30 13.37 19.09
CA GLU A 54 22.46 14.09 20.37
C GLU A 54 21.13 14.31 21.09
N TRP A 55 20.00 14.21 20.38
CA TRP A 55 18.68 14.38 20.99
C TRP A 55 18.13 13.02 21.41
N ARG A 56 17.94 12.83 22.71
CA ARG A 56 17.36 11.63 23.35
C ARG A 56 15.98 11.18 22.80
N TRP A 57 15.36 12.01 21.95
CA TRP A 57 14.04 11.81 21.33
C TRP A 57 14.07 11.63 19.80
N GLY A 58 15.23 11.76 19.13
CA GLY A 58 15.32 11.62 17.66
C GLY A 58 14.82 10.26 17.16
N TYR A 59 15.15 9.20 17.90
CA TYR A 59 14.65 7.84 17.64
C TYR A 59 13.12 7.72 17.76
N PHE A 60 12.50 8.42 18.73
CA PHE A 60 11.05 8.43 18.89
C PHE A 60 10.34 9.29 17.83
N GLY A 61 10.95 10.41 17.41
CA GLY A 61 10.43 11.25 16.33
C GLY A 61 10.41 10.50 15.00
N ALA A 62 11.50 9.81 14.71
CA ALA A 62 11.62 8.87 13.60
C ALA A 62 10.53 7.80 13.57
N LEU A 63 10.33 7.12 14.70
CA LEU A 63 9.30 6.09 14.85
C LEU A 63 7.89 6.67 14.67
N THR A 64 7.64 7.88 15.18
CA THR A 64 6.36 8.56 15.06
C THR A 64 6.08 8.95 13.61
N MET A 65 7.09 9.40 12.87
CA MET A 65 6.99 9.72 11.44
C MET A 65 6.74 8.47 10.58
N MET A 66 7.38 7.35 10.94
CA MET A 66 7.08 6.01 10.40
C MET A 66 5.60 5.66 10.53
N VAL A 67 5.08 5.75 11.75
CA VAL A 67 3.70 5.38 12.08
C VAL A 67 2.71 6.34 11.41
N LEU A 68 3.00 7.65 11.40
CA LEU A 68 2.17 8.66 10.73
C LEU A 68 2.08 8.41 9.22
N LEU A 69 3.20 8.13 8.54
CA LEU A 69 3.20 7.82 7.11
C LEU A 69 2.45 6.53 6.80
N GLY A 70 2.64 5.49 7.62
CA GLY A 70 1.89 4.23 7.50
C GLY A 70 0.38 4.44 7.66
N ILE A 71 -0.04 5.18 8.69
CA ILE A 71 -1.45 5.49 8.94
C ILE A 71 -2.03 6.37 7.82
N ALA A 72 -1.28 7.36 7.34
CA ALA A 72 -1.71 8.24 6.26
C ALA A 72 -1.97 7.45 4.96
N LEU A 73 -1.06 6.53 4.61
CA LEU A 73 -1.21 5.67 3.44
C LEU A 73 -2.36 4.67 3.60
N VAL A 74 -2.47 3.99 4.74
CA VAL A 74 -3.60 3.08 5.00
C VAL A 74 -4.92 3.83 4.93
N THR A 75 -5.01 5.02 5.54
CA THR A 75 -6.22 5.85 5.52
C THR A 75 -6.53 6.31 4.09
N PHE A 76 -5.52 6.70 3.30
CA PHE A 76 -5.70 7.10 1.91
C PHE A 76 -6.22 5.96 1.02
N PHE A 77 -5.65 4.76 1.14
CA PHE A 77 -6.09 3.58 0.39
C PHE A 77 -7.51 3.14 0.80
N ARG A 78 -7.81 3.18 2.10
CA ARG A 78 -9.15 2.86 2.62
C ARG A 78 -10.20 3.87 2.14
N ARG A 79 -9.86 5.16 2.09
CA ARG A 79 -10.75 6.23 1.60
C ARG A 79 -11.03 6.10 0.10
N ARG A 80 -10.10 5.53 -0.67
CA ARG A 80 -10.26 5.26 -2.09
C ARG A 80 -11.08 4.00 -2.42
N ARG A 81 -11.52 3.22 -1.41
CA ARG A 81 -12.21 1.93 -1.59
C ARG A 81 -11.44 0.95 -2.46
N TRP A 82 -10.11 1.02 -2.40
CA TRP A 82 -9.22 0.04 -3.06
C TRP A 82 -8.90 -1.14 -2.13
N LEU A 83 -9.21 -0.96 -0.83
CA LEU A 83 -9.28 -1.96 0.23
C LEU A 83 -10.67 -1.90 0.86
#